data_AF-A0A842S208-F1
#
_entry.id   AF-A0A842S208-F1
#
_cell.length_a   1.000
_cell.length_b   1.000
_cell.length_c   1.000
_cell.angle_alpha   90.00
_cell.angle_beta   90.00
_cell.angle_gamma   90.00
#
_symmetry.space_group_name_H-M   'P 1'
#
loop_
_entity.id
_entity.type
_entity.pdbx_description
1 polymer ?
#
loop_
_entity_poly.entity_id
_entity_poly.type
_entity_poly.pdbx_seq_one_letter_code
_entity_poly.pdbx_strand_id
1 'polypeptide(L)'
;MDDKNSPELFAYLTYSELFPNSNPDITYIRNNLIDCDLIPTIDLLSRVNLLLSDSEYAKIPQNQAYLCKFFFNDYTLKRVKDNFSAEKNVFNRQQILFMIKMSFLHCKTVEGKNSLTQKQKNKLGNSCLVINDFLKLLDESNSEMNSGSYYDKLEFIWKELMPNYEINNPVNIKYDIARNRLIFKKVLHLLPDNEKPLDLEDIFLKSTQLNLDDFIGLIFACLAIYIEIRKNFKQRPQNLTIKKSAFTENSAISEDDANKILNLLSLPLYNYKQKILNSPDKDKIYGFFIFKKYPIVKLDKDNYLCLDLNYLLA
;
A
#
# COMPACT_ATOMS: atom_id res chain seq x y z
N MET A 1 -1.66 0.40 -33.68
CA MET A 1 -1.03 0.02 -32.41
C MET A 1 -2.12 0.17 -31.37
N ASP A 2 -2.53 -0.92 -30.73
CA ASP A 2 -3.55 -0.88 -29.68
C ASP A 2 -3.05 0.00 -28.53
N ASP A 3 -3.81 1.05 -28.22
CA ASP A 3 -3.57 2.05 -27.15
C ASP A 3 -3.66 1.46 -25.73
N LYS A 4 -3.71 0.13 -25.61
CA LYS A 4 -3.89 -0.60 -24.33
C LYS A 4 -2.67 -0.59 -23.41
N ASN A 5 -1.54 -0.08 -23.88
CA ASN A 5 -0.30 0.03 -23.10
C ASN A 5 0.06 1.48 -22.73
N SER A 6 -0.79 2.45 -23.10
CA SER A 6 -0.61 3.83 -22.66
C SER A 6 -0.88 3.91 -21.15
N PRO A 7 0.00 4.51 -20.34
CA PRO A 7 -0.17 4.58 -18.90
C PRO A 7 -1.46 5.31 -18.56
N GLU A 8 -2.39 4.62 -17.90
CA GLU A 8 -3.66 5.21 -17.46
C GLU A 8 -3.39 6.14 -16.28
N LEU A 9 -3.50 7.44 -16.54
CA LEU A 9 -3.60 8.46 -15.50
C LEU A 9 -5.04 8.45 -14.98
N PHE A 10 -5.24 7.87 -13.81
CA PHE A 10 -6.56 7.80 -13.20
C PHE A 10 -6.95 9.16 -12.63
N ALA A 11 -8.05 9.72 -13.12
CA ALA A 11 -8.76 10.78 -12.41
C ALA A 11 -9.51 10.15 -11.23
N TYR A 12 -9.28 10.69 -10.03
CA TYR A 12 -9.96 10.23 -8.82
C TYR A 12 -11.09 11.17 -8.44
N LEU A 13 -12.19 10.60 -7.94
CA LEU A 13 -13.26 11.39 -7.36
C LEU A 13 -12.79 11.99 -6.03
N THR A 14 -12.96 13.30 -5.88
CA THR A 14 -12.48 14.08 -4.74
C THR A 14 -13.61 14.50 -3.80
N TYR A 15 -13.28 14.95 -2.59
CA TYR A 15 -14.29 15.46 -1.67
C TYR A 15 -14.82 16.81 -2.14
N SER A 16 -13.98 17.70 -2.67
CA SER A 16 -14.41 19.01 -3.18
C SER A 16 -15.39 18.90 -4.35
N GLU A 17 -15.25 17.92 -5.24
CA GLU A 17 -16.24 17.67 -6.29
C GLU A 17 -17.60 17.27 -5.72
N LEU A 18 -17.60 16.44 -4.67
CA LEU A 18 -18.84 16.01 -4.03
C LEU A 18 -19.43 17.07 -3.11
N PHE A 19 -18.61 17.96 -2.55
CA PHE A 19 -18.99 18.96 -1.57
C PHE A 19 -18.32 20.32 -1.89
N PRO A 20 -18.79 21.05 -2.92
CA PRO A 20 -18.07 22.21 -3.49
C PRO A 20 -17.80 23.36 -2.52
N ASN A 21 -18.60 23.49 -1.46
CA ASN A 21 -18.48 24.56 -0.47
C ASN A 21 -17.65 24.16 0.75
N SER A 22 -16.93 23.03 0.67
CA SER A 22 -16.11 22.53 1.76
C SER A 22 -14.64 22.49 1.34
N ASN A 23 -13.77 22.99 2.22
CA ASN A 23 -12.31 22.95 2.05
C ASN A 23 -11.69 22.15 3.20
N PRO A 24 -11.89 20.82 3.22
CA PRO A 24 -11.29 19.99 4.25
C PRO A 24 -9.76 19.99 4.12
N ASP A 25 -9.08 20.08 5.26
CA ASP A 25 -7.63 20.05 5.36
C ASP A 25 -7.15 18.72 6.00
N ILE A 26 -5.86 18.60 6.27
CA ILE A 26 -5.32 17.43 6.97
C ILE A 26 -5.91 17.26 8.39
N THR A 27 -6.36 18.36 9.01
CA THR A 27 -7.01 18.36 10.34
C THR A 27 -8.35 17.63 10.30
N TYR A 28 -9.10 17.75 9.21
CA TYR A 28 -10.33 16.97 8.98
C TYR A 28 -10.06 15.45 9.07
N ILE A 29 -8.99 14.98 8.42
CA ILE A 29 -8.59 13.56 8.46
C ILE A 29 -8.21 13.14 9.88
N ARG A 30 -7.41 13.97 10.58
CA ARG A 30 -7.01 13.72 11.99
C ARG A 30 -8.22 13.59 12.91
N ASN A 31 -9.18 14.50 12.80
CA ASN A 31 -10.42 14.50 13.60
C ASN A 31 -11.30 13.28 13.32
N ASN A 32 -11.26 12.75 12.10
CA ASN A 32 -11.95 11.53 11.74
C ASN A 32 -11.30 10.28 12.34
N LEU A 33 -9.98 10.27 12.48
CA LEU A 33 -9.20 9.14 12.98
C LEU A 33 -9.11 9.06 14.51
N ILE A 34 -9.28 10.18 15.23
CA ILE A 34 -9.12 10.22 16.69
C ILE A 34 -10.08 9.27 17.44
N ASP A 35 -11.19 8.88 16.83
CA ASP A 35 -12.16 7.95 17.41
C ASP A 35 -12.04 6.52 16.86
N CYS A 36 -11.09 6.27 15.97
CA CYS A 36 -10.86 4.95 15.39
C CYS A 36 -9.85 4.17 16.23
N ASP A 37 -10.10 2.87 16.42
CA ASP A 37 -9.15 1.97 17.07
C ASP A 37 -8.06 1.56 16.06
N LEU A 38 -6.79 1.61 16.47
CA LEU A 38 -5.65 1.40 15.58
C LEU A 38 -5.67 0.04 14.89
N ILE A 39 -5.73 -1.06 15.64
CA ILE A 39 -5.66 -2.43 15.11
C ILE A 39 -6.72 -2.69 14.02
N PRO A 40 -8.03 -2.53 14.28
CA PRO A 40 -9.05 -2.84 13.28
C PRO A 40 -9.02 -1.84 12.10
N THR A 41 -8.49 -0.64 12.30
CA THR A 41 -8.31 0.33 11.21
C THR A 41 -7.18 -0.08 10.28
N ILE A 42 -6.01 -0.43 10.81
CA ILE A 42 -4.86 -0.89 10.01
C ILE A 42 -5.21 -2.20 9.30
N ASP A 43 -5.88 -3.13 9.99
CA ASP A 43 -6.36 -4.37 9.40
C ASP A 43 -7.34 -4.12 8.23
N LEU A 44 -8.35 -3.28 8.42
CA LEU A 44 -9.30 -2.94 7.36
C LEU A 44 -8.61 -2.25 6.17
N LEU A 45 -7.75 -1.27 6.43
CA LEU A 45 -7.10 -0.53 5.34
C LEU A 45 -6.10 -1.42 4.58
N SER A 46 -5.37 -2.30 5.27
CA SER A 46 -4.48 -3.28 4.62
C SER A 46 -5.27 -4.25 3.73
N ARG A 47 -6.50 -4.62 4.13
CA ARG A 47 -7.44 -5.40 3.29
C ARG A 47 -7.82 -4.69 2.02
N VAL A 48 -8.21 -3.43 2.14
CA VAL A 48 -8.54 -2.62 0.97
C VAL A 48 -7.33 -2.44 0.09
N ASN A 49 -6.14 -2.20 0.65
CA ASN A 49 -4.92 -2.06 -0.12
C ASN A 49 -4.58 -3.34 -0.90
N LEU A 50 -4.68 -4.51 -0.26
CA LEU A 50 -4.48 -5.80 -0.93
C LEU A 50 -5.47 -5.99 -2.09
N LEU A 51 -6.75 -5.64 -1.90
CA LEU A 51 -7.72 -5.72 -2.99
C LEU A 51 -7.32 -4.85 -4.18
N LEU A 52 -6.94 -3.59 -3.90
CA LEU A 52 -6.54 -2.60 -4.89
C LEU A 52 -5.16 -2.89 -5.51
N SER A 53 -4.35 -3.76 -4.91
CA SER A 53 -3.02 -4.14 -5.43
C SER A 53 -3.03 -4.98 -6.70
N ASP A 54 -4.21 -5.34 -7.20
CA ASP A 54 -4.39 -6.01 -8.49
C ASP A 54 -5.10 -5.07 -9.41
N SER A 55 -4.39 -4.77 -10.49
CA SER A 55 -4.83 -3.91 -11.56
C SER A 55 -6.19 -4.34 -12.11
N GLU A 56 -6.49 -5.63 -12.19
CA GLU A 56 -7.80 -6.08 -12.69
C GLU A 56 -8.90 -5.73 -11.69
N TYR A 57 -8.68 -5.96 -10.39
CA TYR A 57 -9.68 -5.65 -9.38
C TYR A 57 -9.95 -4.14 -9.27
N ALA A 58 -8.90 -3.32 -9.26
CA ALA A 58 -9.01 -1.87 -9.08
C ALA A 58 -9.74 -1.18 -10.24
N LYS A 59 -9.63 -1.72 -11.45
CA LYS A 59 -10.22 -1.18 -12.69
C LYS A 59 -11.68 -1.56 -12.90
N ILE A 60 -12.20 -2.58 -12.21
CA ILE A 60 -13.58 -3.05 -12.36
C ILE A 60 -14.53 -2.10 -11.60
N PRO A 61 -15.44 -1.36 -12.26
CA PRO A 61 -16.31 -0.39 -11.61
C PRO A 61 -17.18 -0.98 -10.48
N GLN A 62 -17.58 -2.25 -10.62
CA GLN A 62 -18.37 -2.96 -9.60
C GLN A 62 -17.60 -3.13 -8.28
N ASN A 63 -16.28 -3.25 -8.33
CA ASN A 63 -15.45 -3.36 -7.13
C ASN A 63 -15.31 -2.00 -6.44
N GLN A 64 -15.16 -0.90 -7.20
CA GLN A 64 -15.22 0.46 -6.65
C GLN A 64 -16.58 0.75 -6.00
N ALA A 65 -17.67 0.35 -6.67
CA ALA A 65 -19.03 0.48 -6.13
C ALA A 65 -19.23 -0.34 -4.84
N TYR A 66 -18.62 -1.52 -4.73
CA TYR A 66 -18.62 -2.32 -3.51
C TYR A 66 -17.92 -1.58 -2.36
N LEU A 67 -16.71 -1.04 -2.60
CA LEU A 67 -15.99 -0.25 -1.59
C LEU A 67 -16.77 1.00 -1.18
N CYS A 68 -17.38 1.70 -2.14
CA CYS A 68 -18.25 2.85 -1.85
C CYS A 68 -19.39 2.45 -0.91
N LYS A 69 -20.12 1.37 -1.21
CA LYS A 69 -21.22 0.88 -0.35
C LYS A 69 -20.74 0.46 1.04
N PHE A 70 -19.53 -0.07 1.13
CA PHE A 70 -18.94 -0.49 2.40
C PHE A 70 -18.55 0.71 3.28
N PHE A 71 -18.00 1.75 2.67
CA PHE A 71 -17.41 2.88 3.38
C PHE A 71 -18.32 4.09 3.54
N PHE A 72 -19.36 4.29 2.72
CA PHE A 72 -20.13 5.54 2.74
C PHE A 72 -21.53 5.35 3.31
N ASN A 73 -22.08 6.42 3.89
CA ASN A 73 -23.51 6.50 4.21
C ASN A 73 -24.33 6.79 2.94
N ASP A 74 -25.66 6.69 3.05
CA ASP A 74 -26.56 6.90 1.91
C ASP A 74 -26.43 8.29 1.28
N TYR A 75 -26.14 9.31 2.08
CA TYR A 75 -25.96 10.67 1.60
C TYR A 75 -24.72 10.82 0.71
N THR A 76 -23.56 10.38 1.18
CA THR A 76 -22.33 10.39 0.38
C THR A 76 -22.46 9.44 -0.82
N LEU A 77 -23.07 8.27 -0.65
CA LEU A 77 -23.32 7.33 -1.75
C LEU A 77 -24.17 7.94 -2.86
N LYS A 78 -25.22 8.68 -2.50
CA LYS A 78 -26.05 9.38 -3.48
C LYS A 78 -25.21 10.39 -4.26
N ARG A 79 -24.43 11.23 -3.56
CA ARG A 79 -23.54 12.20 -4.22
C ARG A 79 -22.50 11.55 -5.10
N VAL A 80 -21.89 10.44 -4.66
CA VAL A 80 -21.00 9.64 -5.51
C VAL A 80 -21.75 9.21 -6.76
N LYS A 81 -22.92 8.55 -6.66
CA LYS A 81 -23.67 8.13 -7.85
C LYS A 81 -24.04 9.28 -8.80
N ASP A 82 -24.39 10.44 -8.26
CA ASP A 82 -24.78 11.60 -9.04
C ASP A 82 -23.59 12.24 -9.79
N ASN A 83 -22.35 12.04 -9.30
CA ASN A 83 -21.13 12.64 -9.86
C ASN A 83 -20.12 11.63 -10.42
N PHE A 84 -20.37 10.32 -10.25
CA PHE A 84 -19.47 9.26 -10.67
C PHE A 84 -19.69 8.99 -12.16
N SER A 85 -18.75 9.44 -12.99
CA SER A 85 -18.58 8.87 -14.32
C SER A 85 -17.96 7.47 -14.18
N ALA A 86 -18.28 6.55 -15.08
CA ALA A 86 -17.72 5.19 -15.09
C ALA A 86 -16.19 5.14 -15.20
N GLU A 87 -15.55 6.28 -15.46
CA GLU A 87 -14.12 6.45 -15.69
C GLU A 87 -13.34 6.87 -14.43
N LYS A 88 -14.00 7.39 -13.38
CA LYS A 88 -13.32 7.89 -12.17
C LYS A 88 -13.28 6.83 -11.09
N ASN A 89 -12.12 6.59 -10.49
CA ASN A 89 -12.00 5.71 -9.32
C ASN A 89 -12.19 6.51 -8.03
N VAL A 90 -12.85 5.93 -7.02
CA VAL A 90 -12.96 6.56 -5.69
C VAL A 90 -11.84 6.10 -4.78
N PHE A 91 -11.46 4.83 -4.88
CA PHE A 91 -10.40 4.24 -4.07
C PHE A 91 -9.20 3.83 -4.91
N ASN A 92 -8.02 4.30 -4.50
CA ASN A 92 -6.72 3.93 -5.06
C ASN A 92 -5.76 3.44 -3.95
N ARG A 93 -4.57 2.96 -4.31
CA ARG A 93 -3.65 2.39 -3.31
C ARG A 93 -2.93 3.47 -2.51
N GLN A 94 -2.53 4.53 -3.20
CA GLN A 94 -1.79 5.64 -2.60
C GLN A 94 -2.55 6.31 -1.45
N GLN A 95 -3.85 6.57 -1.63
CA GLN A 95 -4.70 7.13 -0.59
C GLN A 95 -4.81 6.17 0.61
N ILE A 96 -4.86 4.85 0.37
CA ILE A 96 -5.03 3.85 1.42
C ILE A 96 -3.75 3.73 2.23
N LEU A 97 -2.58 3.71 1.58
CA LEU A 97 -1.29 3.77 2.25
C LEU A 97 -1.14 5.04 3.09
N PHE A 98 -1.59 6.18 2.56
CA PHE A 98 -1.60 7.42 3.33
C PHE A 98 -2.56 7.35 4.54
N MET A 99 -3.75 6.76 4.38
CA MET A 99 -4.65 6.51 5.50
C MET A 99 -4.04 5.57 6.55
N ILE A 100 -3.29 4.54 6.15
CA ILE A 100 -2.54 3.66 7.07
C ILE A 100 -1.52 4.47 7.87
N LYS A 101 -0.73 5.33 7.20
CA LYS A 101 0.22 6.25 7.85
C LYS A 101 -0.47 7.16 8.87
N MET A 102 -1.55 7.82 8.46
CA MET A 102 -2.32 8.70 9.34
C MET A 102 -2.95 7.94 10.51
N SER A 103 -3.39 6.70 10.29
CA SER A 103 -3.96 5.85 11.34
C SER A 103 -2.93 5.51 12.41
N PHE A 104 -1.69 5.16 12.03
CA PHE A 104 -0.61 4.96 13.01
C PHE A 104 -0.30 6.21 13.85
N LEU A 105 -0.48 7.40 13.29
CA LEU A 105 -0.20 8.64 13.98
C LEU A 105 -1.32 9.06 14.94
N HIS A 106 -2.59 8.83 14.54
CA HIS A 106 -3.75 9.51 15.14
C HIS A 106 -4.85 8.59 15.71
N CYS A 107 -4.90 7.30 15.35
CA CYS A 107 -5.88 6.38 15.93
C CYS A 107 -5.59 6.11 17.41
N LYS A 108 -6.64 5.76 18.16
CA LYS A 108 -6.54 5.33 19.56
C LYS A 108 -5.88 3.96 19.65
N THR A 109 -4.96 3.85 20.61
CA THR A 109 -4.36 2.57 21.00
C THR A 109 -5.22 1.97 22.11
N VAL A 110 -6.18 1.14 21.74
CA VAL A 110 -7.04 0.42 22.68
C VAL A 110 -6.73 -1.07 22.58
N GLU A 111 -6.64 -1.74 23.73
CA GLU A 111 -6.51 -3.20 23.78
C GLU A 111 -7.85 -3.86 23.44
N GLY A 112 -7.83 -4.83 22.53
CA GLY A 112 -9.01 -5.56 22.10
C GLY A 112 -9.31 -5.42 20.59
N LYS A 113 -9.92 -6.46 20.02
CA LYS A 113 -10.32 -6.48 18.60
C LYS A 113 -11.79 -6.11 18.45
N ASN A 114 -12.12 -4.84 18.64
CA ASN A 114 -13.44 -4.36 18.26
C ASN A 114 -13.48 -4.09 16.76
N SER A 115 -14.53 -4.55 16.08
CA SER A 115 -14.74 -4.20 14.68
C SER A 115 -15.12 -2.72 14.57
N LEU A 116 -14.68 -2.05 13.51
CA LEU A 116 -15.09 -0.67 13.26
C LEU A 116 -16.60 -0.56 13.05
N THR A 117 -17.22 0.37 13.75
CA THR A 117 -18.62 0.77 13.56
C THR A 117 -18.83 1.35 12.16
N GLN A 118 -20.06 1.32 11.65
CA GLN A 118 -20.36 1.95 10.36
C GLN A 118 -20.05 3.45 10.36
N LYS A 119 -20.24 4.14 11.49
CA LYS A 119 -19.87 5.55 11.64
C LYS A 119 -18.36 5.78 11.43
N GLN A 120 -17.50 4.93 12.02
CA GLN A 120 -16.06 5.00 11.81
C GLN A 120 -15.67 4.68 10.36
N LYS A 121 -16.29 3.66 9.74
CA LYS A 121 -16.09 3.38 8.31
C LYS A 121 -16.46 4.58 7.43
N ASN A 122 -17.60 5.22 7.70
CA ASN A 122 -18.02 6.47 7.03
C ASN A 122 -16.98 7.59 7.15
N LYS A 123 -16.41 7.78 8.34
CA LYS A 123 -15.32 8.74 8.56
C LYS A 123 -14.06 8.38 7.74
N LEU A 124 -13.67 7.11 7.69
CA LEU A 124 -12.53 6.64 6.89
C LEU A 124 -12.77 6.84 5.39
N GLY A 125 -13.95 6.48 4.89
CA GLY A 125 -14.33 6.69 3.49
C GLY A 125 -14.28 8.16 3.10
N ASN A 126 -14.90 9.04 3.89
CA ASN A 126 -14.85 10.48 3.62
C ASN A 126 -13.42 11.03 3.66
N SER A 127 -12.59 10.53 4.56
CA SER A 127 -11.17 10.93 4.63
C SER A 127 -10.40 10.50 3.38
N CYS A 128 -10.73 9.36 2.78
CA CYS A 128 -10.16 8.94 1.51
C CYS A 128 -10.48 9.93 0.36
N LEU A 129 -11.72 10.41 0.28
CA LEU A 129 -12.11 11.43 -0.71
C LEU A 129 -11.33 12.74 -0.50
N VAL A 130 -11.13 13.15 0.75
CA VAL A 130 -10.33 14.34 1.08
C VAL A 130 -8.86 14.15 0.69
N ILE A 131 -8.33 12.94 0.83
CA ILE A 131 -6.96 12.67 0.37
C ILE A 131 -6.84 12.87 -1.13
N ASN A 132 -7.85 12.45 -1.90
CA ASN A 132 -7.86 12.67 -3.35
C ASN A 132 -7.82 14.16 -3.73
N ASP A 133 -8.30 15.07 -2.87
CA ASP A 133 -8.10 16.53 -3.07
C ASP A 133 -6.62 16.94 -2.96
N PHE A 134 -5.84 16.31 -2.08
CA PHE A 134 -4.40 16.54 -1.99
C PHE A 134 -3.61 15.78 -3.06
N LEU A 135 -4.21 14.76 -3.68
CA LEU A 135 -3.66 14.08 -4.86
C LEU A 135 -3.93 14.84 -6.16
N LYS A 136 -4.38 16.10 -6.11
CA LYS A 136 -4.43 16.97 -7.28
C LYS A 136 -3.00 17.27 -7.73
N LEU A 137 -2.47 16.35 -8.54
CA LEU A 137 -1.09 16.35 -9.06
C LEU A 137 -0.83 17.52 -10.03
N LEU A 138 -1.90 18.17 -10.51
CA LEU A 138 -1.85 19.29 -11.43
C LEU A 138 -2.77 20.39 -10.89
N ASP A 139 -2.25 21.15 -9.92
CA ASP A 139 -2.88 22.42 -9.58
C ASP A 139 -2.47 23.45 -10.63
N GLU A 140 -3.43 23.85 -11.48
CA GLU A 140 -3.23 24.89 -12.50
C GLU A 140 -2.79 26.23 -11.90
N SER A 141 -2.93 26.43 -10.59
CA SER A 141 -2.39 27.61 -9.90
C SER A 141 -0.90 27.53 -9.56
N ASN A 142 -0.26 26.36 -9.75
CA ASN A 142 1.15 26.20 -9.44
C ASN A 142 2.03 26.96 -10.46
N SER A 143 2.80 27.92 -9.96
CA SER A 143 3.65 28.79 -10.77
C SER A 143 4.69 28.03 -11.60
N GLU A 144 5.14 26.86 -11.15
CA GLU A 144 6.09 26.00 -11.89
C GLU A 144 5.45 25.32 -13.11
N MET A 145 4.13 25.07 -13.09
CA MET A 145 3.39 24.55 -14.25
C MET A 145 3.06 25.67 -15.25
N ASN A 146 2.94 26.90 -14.77
CA ASN A 146 2.61 28.07 -15.58
C ASN A 146 3.83 28.78 -16.18
N SER A 147 5.02 28.60 -15.61
CA SER A 147 6.27 29.19 -16.08
C SER A 147 7.27 28.11 -16.50
N GLY A 148 8.08 28.37 -17.54
CA GLY A 148 9.06 27.41 -18.05
C GLY A 148 8.77 26.92 -19.47
N SER A 149 9.77 26.25 -20.06
CA SER A 149 9.65 25.63 -21.38
C SER A 149 8.70 24.43 -21.37
N TYR A 150 8.32 23.94 -22.55
CA TYR A 150 7.53 22.71 -22.66
C TYR A 150 8.18 21.53 -21.92
N TYR A 151 9.51 21.42 -21.96
CA TYR A 151 10.25 20.34 -21.29
C TYR A 151 10.25 20.49 -19.77
N ASP A 152 10.36 21.71 -19.23
CA ASP A 152 10.29 21.95 -17.78
C ASP A 152 8.91 21.57 -17.24
N LYS A 153 7.85 21.91 -17.99
CA LYS A 153 6.48 21.52 -17.65
C LYS A 153 6.29 20.02 -17.69
N LEU A 154 6.79 19.34 -18.73
CA LEU A 154 6.76 17.88 -18.80
C LEU A 154 7.52 17.23 -17.64
N GLU A 155 8.71 17.74 -17.32
CA GLU A 155 9.52 17.21 -16.23
C GLU A 155 8.80 17.38 -14.88
N PHE A 156 8.19 18.53 -14.63
CA PHE A 156 7.36 18.79 -13.47
C PHE A 156 6.18 17.82 -13.39
N ILE A 157 5.41 17.70 -14.48
CA ILE A 157 4.28 16.77 -14.58
C ILE A 157 4.73 15.34 -14.28
N TRP A 158 5.83 14.87 -14.86
CA TRP A 158 6.34 13.53 -14.61
C TRP A 158 6.84 13.35 -13.17
N LYS A 159 7.49 14.35 -12.57
CA LYS A 159 7.93 14.30 -11.17
C LYS A 159 6.76 14.13 -10.21
N GLU A 160 5.65 14.81 -10.46
CA GLU A 160 4.44 14.69 -9.66
C GLU A 160 3.69 13.37 -9.93
N LEU A 161 3.57 12.97 -11.20
CA LEU A 161 2.82 11.77 -11.59
C LEU A 161 3.56 10.46 -11.29
N MET A 162 4.89 10.43 -11.35
CA MET A 162 5.68 9.18 -11.24
C MET A 162 5.43 8.42 -9.94
N PRO A 163 5.42 9.05 -8.74
CA PRO A 163 5.11 8.34 -7.51
C PRO A 163 3.70 7.75 -7.48
N ASN A 164 2.71 8.45 -8.05
CA ASN A 164 1.36 7.93 -8.19
C ASN A 164 1.35 6.73 -9.15
N TYR A 165 2.03 6.84 -10.29
CA TYR A 165 2.13 5.79 -11.29
C TYR A 165 2.74 4.51 -10.71
N GLU A 166 3.90 4.59 -10.06
CA GLU A 166 4.57 3.43 -9.46
C GLU A 166 3.70 2.72 -8.41
N ILE A 167 2.93 3.49 -7.63
CA ILE A 167 2.09 2.94 -6.58
C ILE A 167 0.77 2.40 -7.13
N ASN A 168 0.15 3.02 -8.13
CA ASN A 168 -1.18 2.61 -8.60
C ASN A 168 -1.11 1.63 -9.79
N ASN A 169 0.04 1.52 -10.45
CA ASN A 169 0.29 0.56 -11.52
C ASN A 169 1.42 -0.40 -11.12
N PRO A 170 1.23 -1.23 -10.07
CA PRO A 170 2.22 -2.24 -9.74
C PRO A 170 2.39 -3.17 -10.94
N VAL A 171 3.64 -3.56 -11.21
CA VAL A 171 3.92 -4.60 -12.18
C VAL A 171 3.17 -5.87 -11.74
N ASN A 172 2.70 -6.66 -12.70
CA ASN A 172 2.03 -7.91 -12.37
C ASN A 172 2.93 -8.73 -11.46
N ILE A 173 2.42 -9.12 -10.28
CA ILE A 173 3.22 -9.80 -9.26
C ILE A 173 3.90 -11.07 -9.78
N LYS A 174 3.31 -11.75 -10.77
CA LYS A 174 3.93 -12.92 -11.42
C LYS A 174 5.17 -12.52 -12.22
N TYR A 175 5.12 -11.39 -12.92
CA TYR A 175 6.26 -10.84 -13.66
C TYR A 175 7.33 -10.31 -12.73
N ASP A 176 6.97 -9.65 -11.62
CA ASP A 176 7.96 -9.22 -10.62
C ASP A 176 8.64 -10.39 -9.92
N ILE A 177 7.89 -11.44 -9.54
CA ILE A 177 8.46 -12.68 -9.02
C ILE A 177 9.45 -13.29 -10.02
N ALA A 178 9.07 -13.38 -11.30
CA ALA A 178 9.93 -13.93 -12.34
C ALA A 178 11.18 -13.06 -12.57
N ARG A 179 11.01 -11.73 -12.62
CA ARG A 179 12.09 -10.76 -12.78
C ARG A 179 13.06 -10.80 -11.61
N ASN A 180 12.57 -10.76 -10.37
CA ASN A 180 13.41 -10.84 -9.18
C ASN A 180 14.16 -12.18 -9.14
N ARG A 181 13.49 -13.29 -9.46
CA ARG A 181 14.18 -14.59 -9.58
C ARG A 181 15.27 -14.57 -10.66
N LEU A 182 15.05 -13.92 -11.81
CA LEU A 182 16.06 -13.79 -12.86
C LEU A 182 17.24 -12.91 -12.43
N ILE A 183 16.97 -11.76 -11.80
CA ILE A 183 18.00 -10.84 -11.32
C ILE A 183 18.86 -11.53 -10.25
N PHE A 184 18.23 -12.07 -9.21
CA PHE A 184 18.95 -12.66 -8.08
C PHE A 184 19.58 -14.02 -8.40
N LYS A 185 18.98 -14.86 -9.26
CA LYS A 185 19.52 -16.21 -9.54
C LYS A 185 20.19 -16.39 -10.90
N LYS A 186 19.91 -15.58 -11.91
CA LYS A 186 20.50 -15.79 -13.25
C LYS A 186 21.51 -14.72 -13.60
N VAL A 187 21.17 -13.46 -13.46
CA VAL A 187 22.06 -12.36 -13.87
C VAL A 187 23.34 -12.34 -13.03
N LEU A 188 23.24 -12.57 -11.71
CA LEU A 188 24.41 -12.64 -10.82
C LEU A 188 25.34 -13.82 -11.11
N HIS A 189 24.82 -14.95 -11.59
CA HIS A 189 25.64 -16.12 -11.95
C HIS A 189 26.18 -16.09 -13.38
N LEU A 190 25.70 -15.18 -14.24
CA LEU A 190 26.15 -15.06 -15.64
C LEU A 190 27.37 -14.14 -15.82
N LEU A 191 27.75 -13.37 -14.80
CA LEU A 191 28.97 -12.57 -14.83
C LEU A 191 30.20 -13.46 -14.59
N PRO A 192 31.27 -13.36 -15.40
CA PRO A 192 32.53 -14.06 -15.13
C PRO A 192 33.05 -13.75 -13.71
N ASP A 193 33.67 -14.71 -13.02
CA ASP A 193 34.10 -14.55 -11.61
C ASP A 193 35.06 -13.38 -11.38
N ASN A 194 35.83 -13.03 -12.42
CA ASN A 194 36.77 -11.93 -12.50
C ASN A 194 36.12 -10.57 -12.83
N GLU A 195 34.82 -10.55 -13.14
CA GLU A 195 34.00 -9.35 -13.37
C GLU A 195 32.84 -9.22 -12.37
N LYS A 196 32.69 -10.14 -11.40
CA LYS A 196 31.72 -10.02 -10.29
C LYS A 196 32.25 -8.98 -9.29
N PRO A 197 31.79 -7.71 -9.32
CA PRO A 197 32.37 -6.67 -8.48
C PRO A 197 31.86 -6.79 -7.03
N LEU A 198 30.75 -7.50 -6.82
CA LEU A 198 30.11 -7.76 -5.53
C LEU A 198 29.53 -9.18 -5.51
N ASP A 199 29.96 -9.99 -4.56
CA ASP A 199 29.24 -11.20 -4.16
C ASP A 199 28.07 -10.80 -3.25
N LEU A 200 26.91 -10.54 -3.86
CA LEU A 200 25.72 -10.11 -3.13
C LEU A 200 25.19 -11.20 -2.18
N GLU A 201 25.40 -12.48 -2.49
CA GLU A 201 24.97 -13.59 -1.63
C GLU A 201 25.80 -13.61 -0.35
N ASP A 202 27.12 -13.52 -0.47
CA ASP A 202 28.02 -13.46 0.69
C ASP A 202 27.84 -12.17 1.51
N ILE A 203 27.64 -11.02 0.85
CA ILE A 203 27.32 -9.76 1.53
C ILE A 203 25.99 -9.86 2.28
N PHE A 204 24.97 -10.43 1.66
CA PHE A 204 23.67 -10.65 2.30
C PHE A 204 23.80 -11.61 3.49
N LEU A 205 24.49 -12.74 3.31
CA LEU A 205 24.72 -13.72 4.36
C LEU A 205 25.50 -13.12 5.53
N LYS A 206 26.56 -12.36 5.27
CA LYS A 206 27.35 -11.70 6.33
C LYS A 206 26.54 -10.66 7.10
N SER A 207 25.72 -9.87 6.40
CA SER A 207 24.94 -8.79 7.02
C SER A 207 23.69 -9.26 7.76
N THR A 208 23.03 -10.32 7.28
CA THR A 208 21.74 -10.79 7.81
C THR A 208 21.81 -12.12 8.53
N GLN A 209 22.91 -12.87 8.36
CA GLN A 209 23.08 -14.24 8.86
C GLN A 209 21.98 -15.20 8.34
N LEU A 210 21.55 -14.96 7.10
CA LEU A 210 20.53 -15.71 6.38
C LEU A 210 21.00 -16.05 4.97
N ASN A 211 20.61 -17.23 4.49
CA ASN A 211 20.76 -17.56 3.09
C ASN A 211 19.78 -16.73 2.25
N LEU A 212 20.25 -16.18 1.13
CA LEU A 212 19.42 -15.40 0.21
C LEU A 212 18.25 -16.23 -0.35
N ASP A 213 18.46 -17.53 -0.59
CA ASP A 213 17.41 -18.42 -1.09
C ASP A 213 16.30 -18.66 -0.07
N ASP A 214 16.63 -18.77 1.21
CA ASP A 214 15.63 -18.89 2.28
C ASP A 214 14.83 -17.59 2.43
N PHE A 215 15.52 -16.44 2.33
CA PHE A 215 14.87 -15.13 2.32
C PHE A 215 13.88 -15.00 1.16
N ILE A 216 14.33 -15.26 -0.08
CA ILE A 216 13.48 -15.21 -1.28
C ILE A 216 12.33 -16.22 -1.17
N GLY A 217 12.62 -17.42 -0.66
CA GLY A 217 11.62 -18.47 -0.41
C GLY A 217 10.50 -17.99 0.50
N LEU A 218 10.84 -17.31 1.61
CA LEU A 218 9.84 -16.77 2.52
C LEU A 218 9.05 -15.61 1.91
N ILE A 219 9.69 -14.73 1.13
CA ILE A 219 8.99 -13.66 0.41
C ILE A 219 7.94 -14.28 -0.53
N PHE A 220 8.30 -15.31 -1.30
CA PHE A 220 7.34 -15.98 -2.18
C PHE A 220 6.26 -16.74 -1.42
N ALA A 221 6.57 -17.32 -0.26
CA ALA A 221 5.56 -17.92 0.61
C ALA A 221 4.56 -16.86 1.11
N CYS A 222 5.03 -15.70 1.57
CA CYS A 222 4.18 -14.56 1.94
C CYS A 222 3.24 -14.19 0.78
N LEU A 223 3.79 -14.01 -0.42
CA LEU A 223 3.02 -13.62 -1.60
C LEU A 223 1.99 -14.67 -1.98
N ALA A 224 2.34 -15.96 -1.97
CA ALA A 224 1.42 -17.03 -2.27
C ALA A 224 0.23 -17.04 -1.29
N ILE A 225 0.50 -16.86 0.01
CA ILE A 225 -0.55 -16.77 1.03
C ILE A 225 -1.49 -15.58 0.73
N TYR A 226 -0.95 -14.39 0.49
CA TYR A 226 -1.80 -13.23 0.24
C TYR A 226 -2.54 -13.27 -1.09
N ILE A 227 -1.96 -13.85 -2.14
CA ILE A 227 -2.65 -14.11 -3.42
C ILE A 227 -3.85 -15.03 -3.16
N GLU A 228 -3.69 -16.05 -2.33
CA GLU A 228 -4.78 -16.97 -2.02
C GLU A 228 -5.86 -16.32 -1.15
N ILE A 229 -5.48 -15.52 -0.14
CA ILE A 229 -6.47 -14.79 0.66
C ILE A 229 -7.24 -13.80 -0.21
N ARG A 230 -6.56 -13.12 -1.12
CA ARG A 230 -7.16 -12.19 -2.08
C ARG A 230 -8.23 -12.85 -2.94
N LYS A 231 -7.96 -14.01 -3.55
CA LYS A 231 -8.96 -14.76 -4.36
C LYS A 231 -10.22 -15.06 -3.56
N ASN A 232 -10.04 -15.41 -2.30
CA ASN A 232 -11.12 -15.78 -1.39
C ASN A 232 -11.73 -14.57 -0.66
N PHE A 233 -11.29 -13.34 -0.92
CA PHE A 233 -11.66 -12.17 -0.12
C PHE A 233 -13.18 -11.93 -0.09
N LYS A 234 -13.86 -12.07 -1.23
CA LYS A 234 -15.33 -11.91 -1.32
C LYS A 234 -16.08 -12.94 -0.48
N GLN A 235 -15.50 -14.12 -0.27
CA GLN A 235 -16.11 -15.23 0.46
C GLN A 235 -15.72 -15.24 1.95
N ARG A 236 -14.48 -14.82 2.27
CA ARG A 236 -13.90 -14.83 3.61
C ARG A 236 -13.15 -13.53 3.89
N PRO A 237 -13.87 -12.41 4.09
CA PRO A 237 -13.25 -11.10 4.24
C PRO A 237 -12.53 -10.89 5.57
N GLN A 238 -12.47 -11.90 6.46
CA GLN A 238 -12.23 -11.71 7.90
C GLN A 238 -10.80 -11.94 8.40
N ASN A 239 -9.88 -12.59 7.66
CA ASN A 239 -8.50 -12.76 8.15
C ASN A 239 -7.42 -12.51 7.07
N LEU A 240 -6.75 -11.35 7.14
CA LEU A 240 -5.46 -11.12 6.46
C LEU A 240 -4.25 -11.37 7.35
N THR A 241 -4.50 -11.65 8.62
CA THR A 241 -3.44 -11.98 9.54
C THR A 241 -2.84 -13.33 9.18
N ILE A 242 -1.54 -13.35 8.93
CA ILE A 242 -0.77 -14.58 8.76
C ILE A 242 -0.25 -15.00 10.12
N LYS A 243 -0.48 -16.26 10.47
CA LYS A 243 0.15 -16.87 11.64
C LYS A 243 1.59 -17.22 11.31
N LYS A 244 2.50 -17.04 12.26
CA LYS A 244 3.90 -17.46 12.15
C LYS A 244 4.02 -18.90 11.66
N SER A 245 3.16 -19.78 12.17
CA SER A 245 3.20 -21.20 11.83
C SER A 245 2.90 -21.50 10.36
N ALA A 246 2.20 -20.60 9.65
CA ALA A 246 1.99 -20.73 8.21
C ALA A 246 3.31 -20.70 7.41
N PHE A 247 4.37 -20.12 7.99
CA PHE A 247 5.70 -20.07 7.40
C PHE A 247 6.55 -21.29 7.73
N THR A 248 6.32 -21.95 8.86
CA THR A 248 7.19 -23.03 9.37
C THR A 248 6.60 -24.41 9.14
N GLU A 249 5.27 -24.57 9.13
CA GLU A 249 4.62 -25.89 9.01
C GLU A 249 4.73 -26.48 7.59
N ASN A 250 4.89 -25.64 6.56
CA ASN A 250 4.86 -26.06 5.16
C ASN A 250 6.06 -25.56 4.34
N SER A 251 7.12 -25.07 4.97
CA SER A 251 8.32 -24.61 4.26
C SER A 251 9.55 -25.41 4.68
N ALA A 252 10.56 -25.43 3.81
CA ALA A 252 11.88 -25.99 4.14
C ALA A 252 12.72 -25.06 5.04
N ILE A 253 12.19 -23.90 5.42
CA ILE A 253 12.90 -22.88 6.19
C ILE A 253 12.80 -23.23 7.67
N SER A 254 13.94 -23.18 8.37
CA SER A 254 13.99 -23.41 9.81
C SER A 254 13.14 -22.37 10.57
N GLU A 255 12.64 -22.72 11.76
CA GLU A 255 11.88 -21.75 12.58
C GLU A 255 12.74 -20.53 12.94
N ASP A 256 14.02 -20.72 13.20
CA ASP A 256 14.95 -19.65 13.53
C ASP A 256 15.16 -18.69 12.36
N ASP A 257 15.32 -19.20 11.13
CA ASP A 257 15.47 -18.36 9.96
C ASP A 257 14.16 -17.66 9.60
N ALA A 258 13.02 -18.35 9.72
CA ALA A 258 11.71 -17.71 9.59
C ALA A 258 11.54 -16.55 10.59
N ASN A 259 11.98 -16.73 11.85
CA ASN A 259 11.97 -15.66 12.86
C ASN A 259 12.87 -14.49 12.47
N LYS A 260 14.10 -14.75 12.03
CA LYS A 260 15.04 -13.71 11.60
C LYS A 260 14.45 -12.91 10.43
N ILE A 261 13.95 -13.59 9.39
CA ILE A 261 13.38 -12.93 8.21
C ILE A 261 12.14 -12.10 8.61
N LEU A 262 11.22 -12.66 9.39
CA LEU A 262 10.06 -11.92 9.87
C LEU A 262 10.46 -10.70 10.71
N ASN A 263 11.49 -10.80 11.55
CA ASN A 263 12.00 -9.67 12.31
C ASN A 263 12.68 -8.60 11.42
N LEU A 264 13.29 -8.99 10.30
CA LEU A 264 13.85 -8.05 9.32
C LEU A 264 12.75 -7.28 8.58
N LEU A 265 11.68 -7.98 8.19
CA LEU A 265 10.59 -7.41 7.38
C LEU A 265 9.49 -6.75 8.21
N SER A 266 9.48 -6.97 9.53
CA SER A 266 8.40 -6.51 10.39
C SER A 266 8.81 -5.56 11.49
N LEU A 267 7.82 -4.78 11.92
CA LEU A 267 7.94 -3.90 13.07
C LEU A 267 6.73 -4.14 14.00
N PRO A 268 6.92 -4.16 15.33
CA PRO A 268 5.80 -4.20 16.27
C PRO A 268 4.83 -3.03 16.01
N LEU A 269 3.53 -3.31 16.03
CA LEU A 269 2.47 -2.33 15.74
C LEU A 269 2.70 -0.97 16.42
N TYR A 270 3.00 -0.99 17.71
CA TYR A 270 3.15 0.23 18.52
C TYR A 270 4.42 1.03 18.24
N ASN A 271 5.40 0.44 17.55
CA ASN A 271 6.64 1.11 17.19
C ASN A 271 6.52 1.92 15.89
N TYR A 272 5.49 1.69 15.07
CA TYR A 272 5.31 2.39 13.79
C TYR A 272 5.18 3.89 13.97
N LYS A 273 4.41 4.36 14.97
CA LYS A 273 4.22 5.80 15.20
C LYS A 273 5.55 6.53 15.37
N GLN A 274 6.42 6.04 16.25
CA GLN A 274 7.73 6.64 16.47
C GLN A 274 8.63 6.55 15.23
N LYS A 275 8.60 5.41 14.51
CA LYS A 275 9.38 5.25 13.27
C LYS A 275 8.93 6.20 12.17
N ILE A 276 7.63 6.43 12.02
CA ILE A 276 7.07 7.41 11.06
C ILE A 276 7.49 8.82 11.45
N LEU A 277 7.38 9.20 12.73
CA LEU A 277 7.77 10.55 13.18
C LEU A 277 9.28 10.84 13.00
N ASN A 278 10.10 9.79 13.02
CA ASN A 278 11.55 9.87 12.82
C ASN A 278 11.99 9.63 11.37
N SER A 279 11.05 9.41 10.44
CA SER A 279 11.39 9.14 9.05
C SER A 279 11.71 10.44 8.29
N PRO A 280 12.57 10.38 7.25
CA PRO A 280 12.92 11.56 6.45
C PRO A 280 11.73 12.10 5.62
N ASP A 281 10.66 11.33 5.52
CA ASP A 281 9.48 11.60 4.71
C ASP A 281 8.19 11.72 5.54
N LYS A 282 8.31 11.97 6.85
CA LYS A 282 7.18 12.04 7.79
C LYS A 282 6.07 13.00 7.32
N ASP A 283 6.45 14.16 6.78
CA ASP A 283 5.53 15.22 6.35
C ASP A 283 5.09 15.08 4.88
N LYS A 284 5.68 14.14 4.13
CA LYS A 284 5.32 13.90 2.72
C LYS A 284 4.09 13.00 2.62
N ILE A 285 3.13 13.40 1.79
CA ILE A 285 1.94 12.59 1.48
C ILE A 285 2.35 11.26 0.83
N TYR A 286 3.39 11.29 -0.01
CA TYR A 286 3.94 10.12 -0.70
C TYR A 286 5.14 9.50 0.03
N GLY A 287 5.32 9.88 1.30
CA GLY A 287 6.37 9.37 2.15
C GLY A 287 5.99 8.05 2.82
N PHE A 288 6.36 6.93 2.18
CA PHE A 288 6.12 5.56 2.67
C PHE A 288 7.40 4.79 2.99
N PHE A 289 8.53 5.47 3.25
CA PHE A 289 9.82 4.84 3.52
C PHE A 289 9.75 3.78 4.62
N ILE A 290 9.03 4.06 5.70
CA ILE A 290 8.86 3.09 6.81
C ILE A 290 8.08 1.85 6.38
N PHE A 291 7.12 1.98 5.48
CA PHE A 291 6.35 0.83 4.97
C PHE A 291 7.13 0.02 3.94
N LYS A 292 8.00 0.66 3.15
CA LYS A 292 8.96 -0.03 2.29
C LYS A 292 9.98 -0.82 3.11
N LYS A 293 10.49 -0.20 4.19
CA LYS A 293 11.49 -0.83 5.08
C LYS A 293 10.89 -1.94 5.95
N TYR A 294 9.66 -1.77 6.42
CA TYR A 294 8.94 -2.73 7.26
C TYR A 294 7.53 -2.95 6.69
N PRO A 295 7.40 -3.75 5.61
CA PRO A 295 6.12 -4.01 4.95
C PRO A 295 5.14 -4.82 5.80
N ILE A 296 5.63 -5.49 6.86
CA ILE A 296 4.83 -6.35 7.72
C ILE A 296 4.68 -5.73 9.11
N VAL A 297 3.45 -5.66 9.61
CA VAL A 297 3.15 -5.33 10.99
C VAL A 297 3.13 -6.59 11.84
N LYS A 298 3.88 -6.60 12.93
CA LYS A 298 3.76 -7.62 13.98
C LYS A 298 2.68 -7.17 14.98
N LEU A 299 1.53 -7.85 14.96
CA LEU A 299 0.38 -7.56 15.83
C LEU A 299 0.58 -8.15 17.23
N ASP A 300 1.08 -9.38 17.30
CA ASP A 300 1.47 -10.06 18.54
C ASP A 300 2.60 -11.07 18.26
N LYS A 301 2.80 -12.08 19.13
CA LYS A 301 3.89 -13.07 18.99
C LYS A 301 3.77 -13.89 17.69
N ASP A 302 2.55 -14.21 17.28
CA ASP A 302 2.29 -15.14 16.19
C ASP A 302 1.57 -14.51 15.01
N ASN A 303 0.99 -13.31 15.18
CA ASN A 303 0.13 -12.70 14.17
C ASN A 303 0.83 -11.55 13.43
N TYR A 304 0.86 -11.65 12.11
CA TYR A 304 1.49 -10.69 11.21
C TYR A 304 0.49 -10.17 10.17
N LEU A 305 0.62 -8.92 9.76
CA LEU A 305 -0.25 -8.28 8.77
C LEU A 305 0.60 -7.51 7.77
N CYS A 306 0.48 -7.82 6.48
CA CYS A 306 1.17 -7.09 5.43
C CYS A 306 0.41 -5.80 5.09
N LEU A 307 1.12 -4.67 5.12
CA LEU A 307 0.58 -3.36 4.74
C LEU A 307 0.43 -3.27 3.22
N ASP A 308 1.39 -3.81 2.47
CA ASP A 308 1.43 -3.75 1.02
C ASP A 308 2.28 -4.90 0.43
N LEU A 309 1.71 -5.69 -0.48
CA LEU A 309 2.43 -6.80 -1.10
C LEU A 309 3.60 -6.36 -1.98
N ASN A 310 3.49 -5.22 -2.65
CA ASN A 310 4.53 -4.79 -3.56
C ASN A 310 5.77 -4.32 -2.81
N TYR A 311 5.62 -3.90 -1.55
CA TYR A 311 6.75 -3.59 -0.68
C TYR A 311 7.49 -4.83 -0.16
N LEU A 312 6.93 -6.03 -0.31
CA LEU A 312 7.69 -7.27 -0.07
C LEU A 312 8.68 -7.59 -1.20
N LEU A 313 8.51 -6.96 -2.36
CA LEU A 313 9.31 -7.20 -3.58
C LEU A 313 10.24 -6.04 -3.94
N ALA A 314 10.16 -4.92 -3.20
CA ALA A 314 10.76 -3.63 -3.52
C ALA A 314 12.11 -3.39 -2.85
#